data_AF-A0A6I8MC02-F1
#
_entry.id   AF-A0A6I8MC02-F1
#
_cell.length_a   1.000
_cell.length_b   1.000
_cell.length_c   1.000
_cell.angle_alpha   90.00
_cell.angle_beta   90.00
_cell.angle_gamma   90.00
#
_symmetry.space_group_name_H-M   'P 1'
#
loop_
_entity.id
_entity.type
_entity.pdbx_description
1 polymer ?
#
loop_
_entity_poly.entity_id
_entity_poly.type
_entity_poly.pdbx_seq_one_letter_code
_entity_poly.pdbx_strand_id
1 'polypeptide(L)'
;MGINLFLNDYYKLLKTLKDNEIQVGEVKYCPLSQTEIGKIVGFNQTKVFKMLQVLREQNYVIVYKDLRGKYQVSEKGIKIINFMEKGVD
;
A
#
# COMPACT_ATOMS: atom_id res chain seq x y z
N MET A 1 7.77 12.88 -7.23
CA MET A 1 6.93 12.83 -6.00
C MET A 1 7.77 12.31 -4.85
N GLY A 2 8.02 13.14 -3.84
CA GLY A 2 8.82 12.79 -2.65
C GLY A 2 7.96 12.39 -1.44
N ILE A 3 8.56 12.42 -0.25
CA ILE A 3 7.96 12.07 1.04
C ILE A 3 6.60 12.75 1.29
N ASN A 4 6.40 13.96 0.76
CA ASN A 4 5.18 14.77 0.92
C ASN A 4 3.89 14.04 0.51
N LEU A 5 3.97 13.07 -0.41
CA LEU A 5 2.82 12.25 -0.76
C LEU A 5 2.24 11.52 0.46
N PHE A 6 3.09 11.11 1.40
CA PHE A 6 2.77 10.26 2.53
C PHE A 6 2.44 11.02 3.82
N LEU A 7 2.46 12.36 3.80
CA LEU A 7 2.01 13.18 4.94
C LEU A 7 0.47 13.20 5.10
N ASN A 8 -0.24 12.30 4.41
CA ASN A 8 -1.69 12.24 4.36
C ASN A 8 -2.18 10.77 4.24
N ASP A 9 -3.41 10.60 3.78
CA ASP A 9 -4.10 9.34 3.47
C ASP A 9 -3.25 8.26 2.78
N TYR A 10 -2.26 8.60 1.96
CA TYR A 10 -1.41 7.64 1.27
C TYR A 10 -0.55 6.80 2.21
N TYR A 11 -0.05 7.36 3.32
CA TYR A 11 0.66 6.56 4.32
C TYR A 11 -0.26 5.54 4.97
N LYS A 12 -1.46 5.97 5.37
CA LYS A 12 -2.47 5.08 5.97
C LYS A 12 -2.79 3.90 5.05
N LEU A 13 -2.98 4.15 3.76
CA LEU A 13 -3.21 3.11 2.76
C LEU A 13 -2.00 2.18 2.60
N LEU A 14 -0.79 2.74 2.42
CA LEU A 14 0.43 1.97 2.22
C LEU A 14 0.74 1.08 3.43
N LYS A 15 0.59 1.61 4.64
CA LYS A 15 0.77 0.89 5.90
C LYS A 15 -0.29 -0.20 6.08
N THR A 16 -1.56 0.10 5.78
CA THR A 16 -2.64 -0.91 5.81
C THR A 16 -2.36 -2.09 4.88
N LEU A 17 -1.87 -1.82 3.66
CA LEU A 17 -1.46 -2.90 2.76
C LEU A 17 -0.37 -3.76 3.40
N LYS A 18 0.67 -3.12 3.96
CA LYS A 18 1.81 -3.81 4.55
C LYS A 18 1.42 -4.69 5.73
N ASP A 19 0.62 -4.16 6.64
CA ASP A 19 0.21 -4.83 7.86
C ASP A 19 -0.70 -6.03 7.60
N ASN A 20 -1.36 -6.05 6.44
CA ASN A 20 -2.22 -7.15 6.01
C ASN A 20 -1.57 -8.06 4.97
N GLU A 21 -0.26 -7.91 4.69
CA GLU A 21 0.45 -8.87 3.84
C GLU A 21 0.58 -10.22 4.54
N ILE A 22 0.17 -11.28 3.85
CA ILE A 22 0.38 -12.65 4.29
C ILE A 22 1.47 -13.32 3.44
N GLN A 23 2.14 -14.30 4.03
CA GLN A 23 3.08 -15.18 3.34
C GLN A 23 2.37 -16.49 2.98
N VAL A 24 2.36 -16.85 1.70
CA VAL A 24 1.82 -18.12 1.19
C VAL A 24 2.91 -18.82 0.39
N GLY A 25 3.59 -19.79 0.99
CA GLY A 25 4.82 -20.36 0.42
C GLY A 25 5.90 -19.28 0.29
N GLU A 26 6.39 -19.03 -0.92
CA GLU A 26 7.37 -17.96 -1.22
C GLU A 26 6.72 -16.62 -1.59
N VAL A 27 5.39 -16.58 -1.60
CA VAL A 27 4.61 -15.46 -2.11
C VAL A 27 4.16 -14.54 -0.98
N LYS A 28 4.37 -13.22 -1.12
CA LYS A 28 3.91 -12.21 -0.15
C LYS A 28 2.98 -11.19 -0.79
N TYR A 29 1.76 -11.06 -0.27
CA TYR A 29 0.78 -10.09 -0.78
C TYR A 29 -0.32 -9.82 0.25
N CYS A 30 -1.00 -8.69 0.10
CA CYS A 30 -2.23 -8.35 0.81
C CYS A 30 -3.42 -9.04 0.14
N PRO A 31 -4.16 -9.91 0.84
CA PRO A 31 -5.27 -10.66 0.26
C PRO A 31 -6.56 -9.83 0.16
N LEU A 32 -6.62 -8.68 0.82
CA LEU A 32 -7.80 -7.83 0.92
C LEU A 32 -8.18 -7.19 -0.41
N SER A 33 -9.49 -7.12 -0.65
CA SER A 33 -10.06 -6.34 -1.74
C SER A 33 -9.98 -4.82 -1.47
N GLN A 34 -10.15 -4.02 -2.53
CA GLN A 34 -10.17 -2.55 -2.40
C GLN A 34 -11.30 -2.04 -1.50
N THR A 35 -12.43 -2.75 -1.45
CA THR A 35 -13.56 -2.43 -0.58
C THR A 35 -13.23 -2.72 0.88
N GLU A 36 -12.59 -3.86 1.18
CA GLU A 36 -12.15 -4.18 2.54
C GLU A 36 -11.06 -3.23 3.02
N ILE A 37 -10.08 -2.92 2.16
CA ILE A 37 -9.07 -1.90 2.43
C ILE A 37 -9.75 -0.57 2.75
N GLY A 38 -10.72 -0.14 1.92
CA GLY A 38 -11.50 1.07 2.12
C GLY A 38 -12.18 1.13 3.48
N LYS A 39 -12.81 0.02 3.93
CA LYS A 39 -13.40 -0.06 5.27
C LYS A 39 -12.37 0.14 6.39
N ILE A 40 -11.17 -0.43 6.25
CA ILE A 40 -10.09 -0.28 7.24
C ILE A 40 -9.56 1.15 7.30
N VAL A 41 -9.31 1.77 6.14
CA VAL A 41 -8.75 3.13 6.09
C VAL A 41 -9.81 4.24 6.24
N GLY A 42 -11.10 3.90 6.15
CA GLY A 42 -12.22 4.84 6.19
C GLY A 42 -12.46 5.57 4.86
N PHE A 43 -12.10 4.95 3.73
CA PHE A 43 -12.25 5.52 2.38
C PHE A 43 -13.22 4.68 1.54
N ASN A 44 -13.90 5.34 0.59
CA ASN A 44 -14.67 4.62 -0.41
C ASN A 44 -13.75 3.90 -1.42
N GLN A 45 -14.30 2.89 -2.10
CA GLN A 45 -13.58 2.07 -3.07
C GLN A 45 -12.91 2.91 -4.17
N THR A 46 -13.60 3.93 -4.71
CA THR A 46 -13.08 4.79 -5.78
C THR A 46 -11.83 5.55 -5.35
N LYS A 47 -11.81 6.08 -4.12
CA LYS A 47 -10.63 6.77 -3.56
C LYS A 47 -9.47 5.79 -3.39
N VAL A 48 -9.72 4.60 -2.82
CA VAL A 48 -8.70 3.55 -2.68
C VAL A 48 -8.12 3.14 -4.05
N PHE A 49 -8.97 2.93 -5.05
CA PHE A 49 -8.54 2.59 -6.41
C PHE A 49 -7.60 3.65 -7.00
N LYS A 50 -8.00 4.93 -6.96
CA LYS A 50 -7.17 6.03 -7.48
C LYS A 50 -5.83 6.14 -6.75
N MET A 51 -5.83 6.00 -5.43
CA MET A 51 -4.60 6.03 -4.64
C MET A 51 -3.69 4.83 -4.96
N LEU A 52 -4.25 3.63 -5.13
CA LEU A 52 -3.50 2.44 -5.55
C LEU A 52 -2.87 2.60 -6.94
N GLN A 53 -3.54 3.26 -7.88
CA GLN A 53 -2.96 3.59 -9.19
C GLN A 53 -1.72 4.48 -9.03
N VAL A 54 -1.83 5.56 -8.25
CA VAL A 54 -0.69 6.46 -7.99
C VAL A 54 0.47 5.72 -7.29
N LEU A 55 0.19 4.90 -6.28
CA LEU A 55 1.22 4.11 -5.60
C LEU A 55 1.90 3.11 -6.54
N ARG A 56 1.16 2.54 -7.49
CA ARG A 56 1.71 1.63 -8.51
C ARG A 56 2.57 2.34 -9.54
N GLU A 57 2.09 3.44 -10.10
CA GLU A 57 2.83 4.26 -11.07
C GLU A 57 4.15 4.76 -10.49
N GLN A 58 4.19 5.02 -9.18
CA GLN A 58 5.39 5.46 -8.47
C GLN A 58 6.22 4.31 -7.86
N ASN A 59 5.85 3.05 -8.14
CA ASN A 59 6.53 1.83 -7.69
C ASN A 59 6.63 1.68 -6.15
N TYR A 60 5.66 2.18 -5.39
CA TYR A 60 5.54 1.93 -3.95
C TYR A 60 4.76 0.65 -3.66
N VAL A 61 3.90 0.24 -4.60
CA VAL A 61 3.11 -0.99 -4.55
C VAL A 61 3.21 -1.68 -5.91
N ILE A 62 3.33 -3.00 -5.91
CA ILE A 62 3.32 -3.84 -7.12
C ILE A 62 2.13 -4.80 -7.08
N VAL A 63 1.71 -5.26 -8.26
CA VAL A 63 0.75 -6.37 -8.37
C VAL A 63 1.57 -7.65 -8.44
N TYR A 64 1.26 -8.61 -7.57
CA TYR A 64 2.04 -9.83 -7.52
C TYR A 64 1.71 -10.75 -8.70
N LYS A 65 2.71 -11.15 -9.48
CA LYS A 65 2.65 -12.18 -10.57
C LYS A 65 1.34 -12.17 -11.38
N ASP A 66 0.91 -10.99 -11.84
CA ASP A 66 -0.31 -10.78 -12.63
C ASP A 66 -1.64 -11.17 -11.95
N LEU A 67 -1.64 -11.46 -10.65
CA LEU A 67 -2.85 -11.67 -9.85
C LEU A 67 -3.54 -10.32 -9.61
N ARG A 68 -4.45 -9.98 -10.52
CA ARG A 68 -5.23 -8.74 -10.47
C ARG A 68 -5.86 -8.55 -9.08
N GLY A 69 -5.58 -7.42 -8.46
CA GLY A 69 -6.13 -7.04 -7.16
C GLY A 69 -5.38 -7.59 -5.95
N LYS A 70 -4.29 -8.35 -6.14
CA LYS A 70 -3.37 -8.75 -5.06
C LYS A 70 -2.15 -7.83 -5.06
N TYR A 71 -2.03 -7.03 -4.02
CA TYR A 71 -1.02 -5.98 -3.91
C TYR A 71 0.10 -6.40 -2.97
N GLN A 72 1.33 -6.03 -3.31
CA GLN A 72 2.50 -6.17 -2.44
C GLN A 72 3.19 -4.81 -2.32
N VAL A 73 3.58 -4.43 -1.12
CA VAL A 73 4.38 -3.24 -0.87
C VAL A 73 5.81 -3.51 -1.33
N SER A 74 6.31 -2.67 -2.24
CA SER A 74 7.66 -2.81 -2.77
C SER A 74 8.71 -2.43 -1.73
N GLU A 75 9.99 -2.72 -2.01
CA GLU A 75 11.10 -2.23 -1.17
C GLU A 75 11.08 -0.70 -1.01
N LYS A 76 10.69 0.03 -2.06
CA LYS A 76 10.53 1.49 -2.03
C LYS A 76 9.43 1.89 -1.06
N GLY A 77 8.30 1.20 -1.07
CA GLY A 77 7.19 1.42 -0.12
C GLY A 77 7.61 1.10 1.33
N ILE A 78 8.36 0.02 1.53
CA ILE A 78 8.89 -0.36 2.85
C ILE A 78 9.81 0.75 3.40
N LYS A 79 10.68 1.33 2.58
CA LYS A 79 11.54 2.46 2.99
C LYS A 79 10.73 3.66 3.47
N ILE A 80 9.63 3.98 2.79
CA ILE A 80 8.71 5.05 3.22
C ILE A 80 8.07 4.71 4.57
N ILE A 81 7.55 3.50 4.74
CA ILE A 81 6.95 3.06 6.01
C ILE A 81 7.96 3.21 7.15
N ASN A 82 9.17 2.68 6.97
CA ASN A 82 10.23 2.74 7.96
C ASN A 82 10.63 4.18 8.28
N PHE A 83 10.68 5.07 7.27
CA PHE A 83 10.97 6.49 7.48
C PHE A 83 9.87 7.16 8.31
N MET A 84 8.60 6.92 7.99
CA MET A 84 7.47 7.53 8.69
C MET A 84 7.33 7.00 10.14
N GLU A 85 7.68 5.74 10.39
CA GLU A 85 7.63 5.12 11.72
C GLU A 85 8.78 5.55 12.64
N LYS A 86 9.96 5.85 12.08
CA LYS A 86 11.12 6.30 12.85
C LYS A 86 11.03 7.75 13.33
N GLY A 87 10.03 8.50 12.87
CA GLY A 87 9.92 9.94 13.09
C GLY A 87 10.80 10.72 12.13
N VAL A 88 10.30 11.87 11.67
CA VAL A 88 11.14 12.88 11.02
C VAL A 88 11.92 13.55 12.15
N ASP A 89 13.17 13.12 12.35
CA ASP A 89 14.14 13.90 13.14
C ASP A 89 14.42 15.25 12.45
#